data_AF-A0A661AXK6-F1
#
_entry.id   AF-A0A661AXK6-F1
#
_cell.length_a   1.000
_cell.length_b   1.000
_cell.length_c   1.000
_cell.angle_alpha   90.00
_cell.angle_beta   90.00
_cell.angle_gamma   90.00
#
_symmetry.space_group_name_H-M   'P 1'
#
loop_
_entity.id
_entity.type
_entity.pdbx_description
1 polymer ?
#
loop_
_entity_poly.entity_id
_entity_poly.type
_entity_poly.pdbx_seq_one_letter_code
_entity_poly.pdbx_strand_id
1 'polypeptide(L)'
;MQRYIYGKIYHIADNKKVDFGHKNCYILSEMVYVNRHRNKNGFTLVELMVVVVIVGVLASLAVARYRIATQKFKIAEATLWCNRIAKAIDTMGSETGEYPGHTPAGFVCYWAYNEVWDLNSGRAGLVHDDPDNPFPEWNGPYINKVPLDPWGNNYAWDSDYYLRDERKWVAAVISFGPNGRGPNHYDDDNIIVIVTAEELPPEYYE
;
A
#
# COMPACT_ATOMS: atom_id res chain seq x y z
N MET A 1 -38.69 13.73 -27.83
CA MET A 1 -39.84 13.62 -26.91
C MET A 1 -39.75 14.79 -25.94
N GLN A 2 -40.70 15.71 -26.03
CA GLN A 2 -40.83 17.01 -25.33
C GLN A 2 -41.87 16.72 -24.21
N ARG A 3 -41.74 17.06 -22.91
CA ARG A 3 -41.94 18.38 -22.29
C ARG A 3 -42.01 18.26 -20.74
N TYR A 4 -41.38 19.22 -20.06
CA TYR A 4 -41.77 20.03 -18.87
C TYR A 4 -42.37 19.42 -17.58
N ILE A 5 -41.76 19.78 -16.44
CA ILE A 5 -42.26 19.62 -15.06
C ILE A 5 -42.97 20.91 -14.62
N TYR A 6 -44.11 20.72 -13.95
CA TYR A 6 -45.15 21.67 -13.55
C TYR A 6 -44.71 22.85 -12.66
N GLY A 7 -45.17 24.06 -13.01
CA GLY A 7 -45.31 25.21 -12.11
C GLY A 7 -46.73 25.26 -11.52
N LYS A 8 -46.84 25.51 -10.21
CA LYS A 8 -48.10 25.66 -9.47
C LYS A 8 -48.67 27.07 -9.68
N ILE A 9 -49.90 27.17 -10.18
CA ILE A 9 -50.68 28.41 -10.29
C ILE A 9 -51.51 28.55 -9.00
N TYR A 10 -51.39 29.67 -8.29
CA TYR A 10 -52.31 30.02 -7.20
C TYR A 10 -53.44 30.91 -7.76
N HIS A 11 -54.67 30.43 -7.62
CA HIS A 11 -55.90 31.17 -7.90
C HIS A 11 -56.10 32.28 -6.85
N ILE A 12 -56.27 33.52 -7.31
CA ILE A 12 -56.75 34.63 -6.48
C ILE A 12 -58.27 34.51 -6.42
N ALA A 13 -58.81 34.14 -5.26
CA ALA A 13 -60.24 34.16 -5.00
C ALA A 13 -60.62 35.45 -4.25
N ASP A 14 -61.55 36.18 -4.88
CA ASP A 14 -62.59 37.03 -4.32
C ASP A 14 -62.23 38.23 -3.43
N ASN A 15 -62.36 39.40 -4.06
CA ASN A 15 -62.54 40.70 -3.41
C ASN A 15 -63.84 40.71 -2.58
N LYS A 16 -63.73 40.65 -1.25
CA LYS A 16 -64.80 41.11 -0.34
C LYS A 16 -64.37 42.39 0.35
N LYS A 17 -65.09 43.49 0.07
CA LYS A 17 -65.01 44.74 0.84
C LYS A 17 -65.58 44.52 2.23
N VAL A 18 -64.86 44.95 3.26
CA VAL A 18 -65.34 45.01 4.64
C VAL A 18 -65.31 46.48 5.05
N ASP A 19 -66.49 47.07 5.26
CA ASP A 19 -66.66 48.44 5.73
C ASP A 19 -66.62 48.46 7.26
N PHE A 20 -65.62 49.14 7.83
CA PHE A 20 -65.62 49.50 9.25
C PHE A 20 -65.76 51.02 9.37
N GLY A 21 -66.95 51.42 9.83
CA GLY A 21 -67.32 52.80 10.06
C GLY A 21 -66.38 53.52 11.02
N HIS A 22 -66.23 54.82 10.74
CA HIS A 22 -65.67 55.84 11.62
C HIS A 22 -64.26 55.55 12.16
N LYS A 23 -63.28 55.59 11.25
CA LYS A 23 -62.01 56.32 11.38
C LYS A 23 -61.27 56.20 10.05
N ASN A 24 -60.83 57.32 9.47
CA ASN A 24 -59.84 57.29 8.39
C ASN A 24 -58.54 56.71 8.96
N CYS A 25 -58.41 55.38 8.93
CA CYS A 25 -57.19 54.66 9.22
C CYS A 25 -56.71 54.06 7.91
N TYR A 26 -55.71 54.70 7.31
CA TYR A 26 -54.97 54.10 6.23
C TYR A 26 -54.13 52.97 6.84
N ILE A 27 -54.48 51.72 6.56
CA ILE A 27 -53.57 50.59 6.76
C ILE A 27 -52.50 50.73 5.69
N LEU A 28 -51.51 51.60 5.95
CA LEU A 28 -50.21 51.41 5.35
C LEU A 28 -49.71 50.10 5.96
N SER A 29 -49.73 49.04 5.14
CA SER A 29 -49.11 47.77 5.46
C SER A 29 -47.62 48.06 5.67
N GLU A 30 -47.25 48.38 6.90
CA GLU A 30 -45.86 48.34 7.33
C GLU A 30 -45.44 46.88 7.30
N MET A 31 -45.02 46.41 6.13
CA MET A 31 -43.97 45.41 6.08
C MET A 31 -42.78 46.03 6.80
N VAL A 32 -42.61 45.69 8.07
CA VAL A 32 -41.36 45.90 8.78
C VAL A 32 -40.31 45.06 8.05
N TYR A 33 -39.65 45.68 7.07
CA TYR A 33 -38.49 45.11 6.41
C TYR A 33 -37.37 45.09 7.45
N VAL A 34 -37.13 43.92 8.05
CA VAL A 34 -35.91 43.70 8.84
C VAL A 34 -34.73 43.79 7.88
N ASN A 35 -34.15 44.98 7.78
CA ASN A 35 -32.96 45.26 6.97
C ASN A 35 -31.75 44.61 7.67
N ARG A 36 -31.56 43.31 7.42
CA ARG A 36 -30.34 42.61 7.84
C ARG A 36 -29.21 43.14 6.96
N HIS A 37 -28.51 44.18 7.41
CA HIS A 37 -27.25 44.59 6.81
C HIS A 37 -26.32 43.38 6.78
N ARG A 38 -26.22 42.70 5.63
CA ARG A 38 -25.15 41.73 5.39
C ARG A 38 -23.87 42.55 5.40
N ASN A 39 -23.10 42.43 6.47
CA ASN A 39 -21.71 42.88 6.47
C ASN A 39 -21.02 42.17 5.31
N LYS A 40 -20.78 42.92 4.22
CA LYS A 40 -19.98 42.46 3.08
C LYS A 40 -18.52 42.80 3.39
N ASN A 41 -18.00 42.22 4.45
CA ASN A 41 -16.57 42.29 4.72
C ASN A 41 -15.92 41.23 3.83
N GLY A 42 -15.31 41.66 2.73
CA GLY A 42 -14.50 40.80 1.88
C GLY A 42 -13.15 40.53 2.52
N PHE A 43 -12.57 39.36 2.24
CA PHE A 43 -11.19 39.04 2.61
C PHE A 43 -10.23 40.04 1.95
N THR A 44 -9.24 40.51 2.70
CA THR A 44 -8.20 41.35 2.12
C THR A 44 -7.22 40.49 1.31
N LEU A 45 -6.60 41.07 0.27
CA LEU A 45 -5.57 40.35 -0.50
C LEU A 45 -4.41 39.88 0.40
N VAL A 46 -4.04 40.70 1.38
CA VAL A 46 -2.96 40.39 2.34
C VAL A 46 -3.33 39.20 3.22
N GLU A 47 -4.59 39.09 3.62
CA GLU A 47 -5.08 37.99 4.47
C GLU A 47 -5.03 36.65 3.74
N LEU A 48 -5.41 36.63 2.46
CA LEU A 48 -5.23 35.45 1.63
C LEU A 48 -3.74 35.11 1.41
N MET A 49 -2.90 36.12 1.19
CA MET A 49 -1.45 35.92 0.99
C MET A 49 -0.81 35.27 2.22
N VAL A 50 -1.10 35.76 3.42
CA VAL A 50 -0.56 35.19 4.66
C VAL A 50 -1.04 33.74 4.85
N VAL A 51 -2.30 33.44 4.54
CA VAL A 51 -2.85 32.07 4.66
C VAL A 51 -2.13 31.10 3.73
N VAL A 52 -1.96 31.43 2.43
CA VAL A 52 -1.32 30.50 1.49
C VAL A 52 0.17 30.30 1.82
N VAL A 53 0.84 31.33 2.37
CA VAL A 53 2.22 31.22 2.87
C VAL A 53 2.28 30.25 4.05
N ILE A 54 1.43 30.41 5.06
CA ILE A 54 1.40 29.53 6.24
C ILE A 54 1.05 28.09 5.82
N VAL A 55 0.05 27.90 4.96
CA VAL A 55 -0.33 26.57 4.45
C VAL A 55 0.81 25.93 3.64
N GLY A 56 1.53 26.71 2.82
CA GLY A 56 2.70 26.21 2.10
C GLY A 56 3.81 25.70 3.02
N VAL A 57 4.11 26.44 4.09
CA VAL A 57 5.08 26.01 5.10
C VAL A 57 4.61 24.73 5.79
N LEU A 58 3.36 24.68 6.29
CA LEU A 58 2.83 23.52 6.99
C LEU A 58 2.75 22.27 6.09
N ALA A 59 2.35 22.43 4.83
CA ALA A 59 2.27 21.34 3.87
C ALA A 59 3.66 20.71 3.61
N SER A 60 4.72 21.52 3.53
CA SER A 60 6.07 21.00 3.33
C SER A 60 6.54 20.12 4.50
N LEU A 61 6.27 20.53 5.76
CA LEU A 61 6.58 19.72 6.94
C LEU A 61 5.74 18.45 7.03
N ALA A 62 4.45 18.54 6.66
CA ALA A 62 3.54 17.39 6.68
C ALA A 62 4.02 16.27 5.75
N VAL A 63 4.46 16.59 4.53
CA VAL A 63 4.99 15.61 3.57
C VAL A 63 6.25 14.92 4.11
N ALA A 64 7.19 15.68 4.69
CA ALA A 64 8.41 15.12 5.24
C ALA A 64 8.13 14.16 6.41
N ARG A 65 7.22 14.53 7.31
CA ARG A 65 6.80 13.68 8.44
C ARG A 65 6.06 12.42 7.98
N TYR A 66 5.18 12.55 6.98
CA TYR A 66 4.45 11.43 6.41
C TYR A 66 5.39 10.36 5.84
N ARG A 67 6.41 10.77 5.07
CA ARG A 67 7.38 9.84 4.48
C ARG A 67 8.08 9.00 5.55
N ILE A 68 8.60 9.62 6.61
CA ILE A 68 9.31 8.90 7.69
C ILE A 68 8.38 7.91 8.41
N ALA A 69 7.13 8.30 8.65
CA ALA A 69 6.15 7.41 9.29
C ALA A 69 5.86 6.18 8.42
N THR A 70 5.68 6.37 7.11
CA THR A 70 5.38 5.24 6.19
C THR A 70 6.53 4.26 6.02
N GLN A 71 7.78 4.71 6.01
CA GLN A 71 8.94 3.81 5.81
C GLN A 71 9.05 2.73 6.89
N LYS A 72 8.77 3.07 8.15
CA LYS A 72 8.79 2.08 9.24
C LYS A 72 7.73 1.00 9.06
N PHE A 73 6.53 1.37 8.62
CA PHE A 73 5.47 0.41 8.32
C PHE A 73 5.82 -0.48 7.14
N LYS A 74 6.42 0.09 6.09
CA LYS A 74 6.91 -0.68 4.93
C LYS A 74 7.94 -1.72 5.35
N ILE A 75 8.96 -1.32 6.12
CA ILE A 75 9.98 -2.27 6.60
C ILE A 75 9.33 -3.38 7.44
N ALA A 76 8.44 -3.03 8.37
CA ALA A 76 7.75 -4.02 9.21
C ALA A 76 6.87 -4.98 8.40
N GLU A 77 6.14 -4.48 7.39
CA GLU A 77 5.35 -5.30 6.48
C GLU A 77 6.24 -6.23 5.65
N ALA A 78 7.35 -5.71 5.12
CA ALA A 78 8.30 -6.50 4.35
C ALA A 78 8.91 -7.63 5.19
N THR A 79 9.38 -7.33 6.40
CA THR A 79 9.89 -8.32 7.35
C THR A 79 8.83 -9.37 7.70
N LEU A 80 7.57 -8.97 7.92
CA LEU A 80 6.48 -9.90 8.21
C LEU A 80 6.28 -10.90 7.07
N TRP A 81 6.28 -10.42 5.82
CA TRP A 81 6.15 -11.28 4.65
C TRP A 81 7.37 -12.18 4.45
N CYS A 82 8.60 -11.66 4.58
CA CYS A 82 9.81 -12.50 4.50
C CYS A 82 9.75 -13.65 5.50
N ASN A 83 9.31 -13.41 6.74
CA ASN A 83 9.15 -14.47 7.75
C ASN A 83 8.08 -15.51 7.37
N ARG A 84 6.94 -15.07 6.82
CA ARG A 84 5.88 -15.98 6.36
C ARG A 84 6.36 -16.87 5.21
N ILE A 85 7.08 -16.28 4.26
CA ILE A 85 7.65 -16.96 3.11
C ILE A 85 8.73 -17.95 3.57
N ALA A 86 9.65 -17.51 4.43
CA ALA A 86 10.69 -18.37 5.01
C ALA A 86 10.07 -19.59 5.70
N LYS A 87 8.98 -19.41 6.46
CA LYS A 87 8.28 -20.52 7.08
C LYS A 87 7.63 -21.48 6.08
N ALA A 88 7.12 -20.96 4.95
CA ALA A 88 6.58 -21.79 3.88
C ALA A 88 7.69 -22.59 3.19
N ILE A 89 8.85 -21.97 2.95
CA ILE A 89 10.05 -22.62 2.42
C ILE A 89 10.54 -23.73 3.34
N ASP A 90 10.65 -23.49 4.65
CA ASP A 90 11.01 -24.53 5.63
C ASP A 90 10.06 -25.74 5.57
N THR A 91 8.77 -25.46 5.42
CA THR A 91 7.73 -26.49 5.37
C THR A 91 7.87 -27.31 4.08
N MET A 92 8.03 -26.64 2.94
CA MET A 92 8.28 -27.28 1.65
C MET A 92 9.56 -28.10 1.66
N GLY A 93 10.66 -27.57 2.18
CA GLY A 93 11.94 -28.29 2.23
C GLY A 93 11.92 -29.50 3.16
N SER A 94 11.12 -29.46 4.23
CA SER A 94 10.90 -30.63 5.10
C SER A 94 10.09 -31.74 4.43
N GLU A 95 9.28 -31.41 3.42
CA GLU A 95 8.43 -32.36 2.69
C GLU A 95 9.13 -32.88 1.43
N THR A 96 9.63 -31.97 0.61
CA THR A 96 10.21 -32.27 -0.71
C THR A 96 11.70 -32.60 -0.65
N GLY A 97 12.38 -32.22 0.44
CA GLY A 97 13.85 -32.26 0.54
C GLY A 97 14.55 -31.13 -0.23
N GLU A 98 13.80 -30.25 -0.89
CA GLU A 98 14.32 -29.16 -1.72
C GLU A 98 13.77 -27.79 -1.30
N TYR A 99 14.61 -26.78 -1.43
CA TYR A 99 14.27 -25.36 -1.33
C TYR A 99 14.06 -24.76 -2.72
N PRO A 100 13.52 -23.53 -2.82
CA PRO A 100 13.31 -22.87 -4.11
C PRO A 100 14.58 -22.88 -4.97
N GLY A 101 14.41 -23.06 -6.28
CA GLY A 101 15.54 -23.20 -7.21
C GLY A 101 16.19 -24.57 -7.26
N HIS A 102 15.53 -25.61 -6.72
CA HIS A 102 16.01 -27.00 -6.68
C HIS A 102 17.33 -27.16 -5.92
N THR A 103 17.46 -26.43 -4.82
CA THR A 103 18.61 -26.56 -3.91
C THR A 103 18.29 -27.52 -2.77
N PRO A 104 19.25 -28.30 -2.26
CA PRO A 104 19.03 -29.16 -1.10
C PRO A 104 18.50 -28.38 0.11
N ALA A 105 17.40 -28.84 0.69
CA ALA A 105 16.81 -28.20 1.87
C ALA A 105 17.76 -28.29 3.07
N GLY A 106 17.78 -27.22 3.87
CA GLY A 106 18.59 -27.12 5.08
C GLY A 106 20.00 -26.58 4.88
N PHE A 107 20.48 -26.38 3.65
CA PHE A 107 21.83 -25.93 3.35
C PHE A 107 21.91 -24.65 2.51
N VAL A 108 23.03 -23.95 2.62
CA VAL A 108 23.46 -22.86 1.73
C VAL A 108 24.00 -23.48 0.45
N CYS A 109 23.46 -23.08 -0.70
CA CYS A 109 23.80 -23.67 -1.98
C CYS A 109 24.49 -22.67 -2.91
N TYR A 110 25.70 -23.02 -3.38
CA TYR A 110 26.56 -22.18 -4.24
C TYR A 110 26.48 -22.55 -5.73
N TRP A 111 25.48 -23.32 -6.12
CA TRP A 111 25.31 -23.74 -7.51
C TRP A 111 24.87 -22.55 -8.37
N ALA A 112 25.19 -22.56 -9.66
CA ALA A 112 24.73 -21.49 -10.53
C ALA A 112 23.22 -21.61 -10.79
N TYR A 113 22.55 -20.47 -10.96
CA TYR A 113 21.14 -20.37 -11.36
C TYR A 113 20.15 -20.95 -10.35
N ASN A 114 20.48 -20.98 -9.06
CA ASN A 114 19.59 -21.46 -8.00
C ASN A 114 18.72 -20.34 -7.39
N GLU A 115 18.96 -19.08 -7.74
CA GLU A 115 18.19 -17.96 -7.23
C GLU A 115 16.81 -17.88 -7.91
N VAL A 116 15.81 -17.47 -7.14
CA VAL A 116 14.43 -17.30 -7.60
C VAL A 116 13.96 -15.88 -7.34
N TRP A 117 13.82 -15.09 -8.41
CA TRP A 117 13.48 -13.67 -8.35
C TRP A 117 11.98 -13.37 -8.34
N ASP A 118 11.15 -14.39 -8.51
CA ASP A 118 9.69 -14.32 -8.32
C ASP A 118 9.22 -15.59 -7.61
N LEU A 119 8.85 -15.44 -6.34
CA LEU A 119 8.38 -16.54 -5.51
C LEU A 119 6.95 -17.02 -5.83
N ASN A 120 6.29 -16.40 -6.81
CA ASN A 120 5.09 -16.98 -7.42
C ASN A 120 5.41 -17.87 -8.64
N SER A 121 6.68 -18.01 -9.04
CA SER A 121 7.07 -18.89 -10.16
C SER A 121 7.09 -20.37 -9.76
N GLY A 122 6.97 -21.27 -10.74
CA GLY A 122 7.06 -22.72 -10.51
C GLY A 122 8.38 -23.14 -9.87
N ARG A 123 9.50 -22.53 -10.28
CA ARG A 123 10.83 -22.75 -9.68
C ARG A 123 10.89 -22.45 -8.18
N ALA A 124 9.93 -21.69 -7.66
CA ALA A 124 9.84 -21.43 -6.23
C ALA A 124 9.25 -22.60 -5.44
N GLY A 125 8.40 -23.42 -6.06
CA GLY A 125 7.65 -24.51 -5.41
C GLY A 125 6.60 -24.04 -4.39
N LEU A 126 6.45 -22.73 -4.14
CA LEU A 126 5.62 -22.23 -3.04
C LEU A 126 4.12 -22.15 -3.36
N VAL A 127 3.78 -21.64 -4.55
CA VAL A 127 2.39 -21.38 -4.97
C VAL A 127 1.87 -22.47 -5.90
N HIS A 128 2.76 -23.08 -6.66
CA HIS A 128 2.51 -24.23 -7.53
C HIS A 128 3.84 -24.95 -7.75
N ASP A 129 3.75 -26.20 -8.17
CA ASP A 129 4.90 -27.02 -8.54
C ASP A 129 5.58 -26.50 -9.82
N ASP A 130 6.85 -26.86 -10.03
CA ASP A 130 7.60 -26.52 -11.23
C ASP A 130 7.14 -27.42 -12.40
N PRO A 131 6.61 -26.85 -13.51
CA PRO A 131 6.11 -27.63 -14.63
C PRO A 131 7.22 -28.33 -15.44
N ASP A 132 8.44 -27.80 -15.41
CA ASP A 132 9.58 -28.32 -16.17
C ASP A 132 10.43 -29.29 -15.34
N ASN A 133 10.50 -29.08 -14.01
CA ASN A 133 11.22 -29.94 -13.08
C ASN A 133 10.46 -30.12 -11.74
N PRO A 134 9.43 -30.97 -11.68
CA PRO A 134 8.57 -31.11 -10.49
C PRO A 134 9.35 -31.42 -9.21
N PHE A 135 8.97 -30.77 -8.10
CA PHE A 135 9.55 -31.05 -6.80
C PHE A 135 9.13 -32.44 -6.30
N PRO A 136 10.03 -33.22 -5.66
CA PRO A 136 9.68 -34.52 -5.09
C PRO A 136 8.57 -34.39 -4.05
N GLU A 137 7.57 -35.28 -4.10
CA GLU A 137 6.49 -35.34 -3.11
C GLU A 137 5.72 -34.03 -2.86
N TRP A 138 5.75 -33.09 -3.81
CA TRP A 138 5.09 -31.80 -3.68
C TRP A 138 3.59 -31.96 -3.40
N ASN A 139 3.14 -31.46 -2.24
CA ASN A 139 1.74 -31.50 -1.81
C ASN A 139 1.19 -30.10 -1.48
N GLY A 140 1.80 -29.07 -2.08
CA GLY A 140 1.44 -27.67 -1.89
C GLY A 140 0.03 -27.31 -2.41
N PRO A 141 -0.31 -26.01 -2.44
CA PRO A 141 0.58 -24.88 -2.20
C PRO A 141 0.94 -24.67 -0.73
N TYR A 142 2.18 -24.26 -0.48
CA TYR A 142 2.66 -23.89 0.86
C TYR A 142 2.34 -22.42 1.20
N ILE A 143 2.07 -21.61 0.17
CA ILE A 143 1.51 -20.25 0.31
C ILE A 143 0.57 -19.96 -0.86
N ASN A 144 -0.58 -19.32 -0.59
CA ASN A 144 -1.58 -19.07 -1.64
C ASN A 144 -1.09 -18.11 -2.73
N LYS A 145 -0.33 -17.08 -2.33
CA LYS A 145 0.23 -16.05 -3.21
C LYS A 145 1.26 -15.22 -2.44
N VAL A 146 2.37 -14.89 -3.08
CA VAL A 146 3.33 -13.91 -2.57
C VAL A 146 2.98 -12.53 -3.15
N PRO A 147 2.67 -11.52 -2.33
CA PRO A 147 2.42 -10.17 -2.82
C PRO A 147 3.73 -9.50 -3.25
N LEU A 148 3.63 -8.33 -3.87
CA LEU A 148 4.77 -7.44 -4.02
C LEU A 148 5.17 -6.87 -2.66
N ASP A 149 6.45 -6.59 -2.51
CA ASP A 149 6.97 -5.85 -1.37
C ASP A 149 6.41 -4.41 -1.35
N PRO A 150 6.57 -3.67 -0.23
CA PRO A 150 6.00 -2.34 -0.08
C PRO A 150 6.59 -1.26 -1.00
N TRP A 151 7.64 -1.59 -1.76
CA TRP A 151 8.25 -0.74 -2.78
C TRP A 151 7.93 -1.19 -4.21
N GLY A 152 7.17 -2.29 -4.36
CA GLY A 152 6.62 -2.77 -5.61
C GLY A 152 7.43 -3.88 -6.28
N ASN A 153 8.41 -4.46 -5.59
CA ASN A 153 9.25 -5.53 -6.13
C ASN A 153 8.74 -6.90 -5.71
N ASN A 154 9.12 -7.94 -6.45
CA ASN A 154 8.92 -9.31 -5.98
C ASN A 154 9.84 -9.61 -4.80
N TYR A 155 9.39 -10.47 -3.90
CA TYR A 155 10.30 -11.15 -2.98
C TYR A 155 11.13 -12.17 -3.76
N ALA A 156 12.35 -12.39 -3.28
CA ALA A 156 13.29 -13.33 -3.89
C ALA A 156 13.77 -14.37 -2.88
N TRP A 157 14.23 -15.49 -3.42
CA TRP A 157 15.03 -16.48 -2.73
C TRP A 157 16.44 -16.46 -3.29
N ASP A 158 17.41 -16.44 -2.39
CA ASP A 158 18.82 -16.58 -2.71
C ASP A 158 19.39 -17.63 -1.75
N SER A 159 19.91 -18.72 -2.31
CA SER A 159 20.42 -19.84 -1.51
C SER A 159 21.84 -19.60 -0.99
N ASP A 160 22.51 -18.55 -1.46
CA ASP A 160 23.81 -18.09 -1.03
C ASP A 160 23.87 -16.56 -1.02
N TYR A 161 22.96 -15.95 -0.27
CA TYR A 161 23.02 -14.52 0.02
C TYR A 161 24.27 -14.18 0.83
N TYR A 162 25.03 -13.16 0.41
CA TYR A 162 26.23 -12.71 1.11
C TYR A 162 25.93 -11.63 2.16
N LEU A 163 26.01 -11.98 3.45
CA LEU A 163 25.96 -11.03 4.55
C LEU A 163 27.29 -10.28 4.65
N ARG A 164 27.31 -9.02 4.22
CA ARG A 164 28.52 -8.19 4.22
C ARG A 164 29.10 -7.95 5.62
N ASP A 165 28.22 -7.72 6.59
CA ASP A 165 28.62 -7.40 7.97
C ASP A 165 29.28 -8.59 8.67
N GLU A 166 28.75 -9.80 8.44
CA GLU A 166 29.23 -11.04 9.07
C GLU A 166 30.23 -11.79 8.19
N ARG A 167 30.41 -11.39 6.92
CA ARG A 167 31.22 -12.08 5.91
C ARG A 167 30.85 -13.56 5.78
N LYS A 168 29.54 -13.83 5.73
CA LYS A 168 28.97 -15.17 5.75
C LYS A 168 27.94 -15.35 4.64
N TRP A 169 27.91 -16.53 4.06
CA TRP A 169 26.89 -16.96 3.10
C TRP A 169 25.72 -17.64 3.81
N VAL A 170 24.51 -17.31 3.40
CA VAL A 170 23.27 -17.81 4.01
C VAL A 170 22.20 -18.02 2.94
N ALA A 171 21.31 -18.98 3.14
CA ALA A 171 20.11 -19.09 2.32
C ALA A 171 19.03 -18.19 2.93
N ALA A 172 18.47 -17.28 2.14
CA ALA A 172 17.60 -16.23 2.65
C ALA A 172 16.45 -15.87 1.71
N VAL A 173 15.37 -15.42 2.33
CA VAL A 173 14.28 -14.70 1.65
C VAL A 173 14.56 -13.20 1.71
N ILE A 174 14.36 -12.51 0.58
CA ILE A 174 14.78 -11.13 0.39
C ILE A 174 13.60 -10.26 -0.07
N SER A 175 13.50 -9.06 0.50
CA SER A 175 12.90 -7.89 -0.14
C SER A 175 14.00 -6.90 -0.51
N PHE A 176 13.92 -6.32 -1.70
CA PHE A 176 14.91 -5.38 -2.23
C PHE A 176 14.84 -3.98 -1.63
N GLY A 177 13.98 -3.77 -0.64
CA GLY A 177 13.97 -2.55 0.13
C GLY A 177 13.60 -1.27 -0.66
N PRO A 178 13.83 -0.10 -0.05
CA PRO A 178 13.54 1.21 -0.63
C PRO A 178 14.17 1.51 -1.99
N ASN A 179 15.37 1.01 -2.24
CA ASN A 179 16.08 1.31 -3.48
C ASN A 179 15.68 0.37 -4.64
N GLY A 180 15.06 -0.78 -4.35
CA GLY A 180 14.63 -1.77 -5.32
C GLY A 180 15.78 -2.36 -6.16
N ARG A 181 17.02 -2.30 -5.67
CA ARG A 181 18.17 -2.85 -6.37
C ARG A 181 18.12 -4.37 -6.28
N GLY A 182 17.88 -4.96 -7.45
CA GLY A 182 17.55 -6.36 -7.63
C GLY A 182 18.76 -7.31 -7.66
N PRO A 183 18.68 -8.39 -8.48
CA PRO A 183 19.56 -9.55 -8.46
C PRO A 183 21.05 -9.25 -8.26
N ASN A 184 21.70 -9.99 -7.36
CA ASN A 184 23.13 -9.92 -7.07
C ASN A 184 23.60 -8.55 -6.55
N HIS A 185 22.70 -7.75 -5.98
CA HIS A 185 23.03 -6.51 -5.29
C HIS A 185 22.73 -6.61 -3.80
N TYR A 186 23.68 -7.17 -3.06
CA TYR A 186 23.61 -7.26 -1.61
C TYR A 186 23.96 -5.90 -1.01
N ASP A 187 22.98 -5.18 -0.49
CA ASP A 187 23.16 -3.87 0.14
C ASP A 187 22.45 -3.78 1.51
N ASP A 188 22.63 -2.63 2.16
CA ASP A 188 22.21 -2.43 3.55
C ASP A 188 20.71 -2.15 3.69
N ASP A 189 19.98 -1.87 2.60
CA ASP A 189 18.53 -1.62 2.65
C ASP A 189 17.66 -2.81 2.24
N ASN A 190 18.29 -3.87 1.73
CA ASN A 190 17.67 -5.18 1.59
C ASN A 190 17.17 -5.70 2.96
N ILE A 191 15.97 -6.26 2.96
CA ILE A 191 15.36 -6.87 4.15
C ILE A 191 15.40 -8.38 3.95
N ILE A 192 16.23 -9.04 4.76
CA ILE A 192 16.48 -10.47 4.63
C ILE A 192 15.99 -11.24 5.86
N VAL A 193 15.48 -12.45 5.62
CA VAL A 193 15.23 -13.44 6.66
C VAL A 193 16.01 -14.69 6.30
N ILE A 194 16.93 -15.05 7.19
CA ILE A 194 17.78 -16.23 7.05
C ILE A 194 16.93 -17.47 7.31
N VAL A 195 16.96 -18.40 6.37
CA VAL A 195 16.34 -19.72 6.49
C VAL A 195 17.35 -20.72 7.03
N THR A 196 18.55 -20.75 6.46
CA THR A 196 19.67 -21.56 6.96
C THR A 196 20.99 -20.87 6.69
N ALA A 197 21.98 -21.23 7.50
CA ALA A 197 23.35 -20.78 7.36
C ALA A 197 24.34 -21.95 7.49
N GLU A 198 23.84 -23.17 7.27
CA GLU A 198 24.60 -24.41 7.27
C GLU A 198 25.23 -24.62 5.90
N GLU A 199 26.52 -24.93 5.84
CA GLU A 199 27.21 -25.15 4.58
C GLU A 199 26.86 -26.53 3.99
N LEU A 200 26.80 -26.61 2.66
CA LEU A 200 26.63 -27.90 1.98
C LEU A 200 27.74 -28.89 2.40
N PRO A 201 27.39 -30.15 2.70
CA PRO A 201 28.37 -31.19 2.99
C PRO A 201 29.30 -31.46 1.79
N PRO A 202 30.54 -31.95 2.01
CA PRO A 202 31.51 -32.20 0.94
C PRO A 202 31.01 -33.12 -0.18
N GLU A 203 30.09 -34.05 0.12
CA GLU A 203 29.49 -34.99 -0.84
C GLU A 203 28.70 -34.32 -1.97
N TYR A 204 28.30 -33.06 -1.82
CA TYR A 204 27.59 -32.29 -2.85
C TYR A 204 28.51 -31.57 -3.85
N TYR A 205 29.83 -31.70 -3.71
CA TYR A 205 30.83 -31.07 -4.58
C TYR A 205 31.57 -32.08 -5.50
N GLU A 206 31.24 -33.37 -5.44
CA GLU A 206 31.81 -34.44 -6.28
C GLU A 206 31.01 -34.68 -7.56
#